data_AF-A0A497KCQ7-F1
#
_entry.id   AF-A0A497KCQ7-F1
#
_cell.length_a   1.000
_cell.length_b   1.000
_cell.length_c   1.000
_cell.angle_alpha   90.00
_cell.angle_beta   90.00
_cell.angle_gamma   90.00
#
_symmetry.space_group_name_H-M   'P 1'
#
loop_
_entity.id
_entity.type
_entity.pdbx_description
1 polymer ?
#
loop_
_entity_poly.entity_id
_entity_poly.type
_entity_poly.pdbx_seq_one_letter_code
_entity_poly.pdbx_strand_id
1 'polypeptide(L)'
;MRGYQKVPYPLGTPEWESFLKFAEKHYNEAVRIAVNVTLANCGAGSTTTQLGQVVLRELLNKTCSPLVYLWEQWQLLTPSARLPYATKEYREILEKQIEEAKQIAKQVTSQIGTVMAPPQEKKEGSE
;
A
#
# COMPACT_ATOMS: atom_id res chain seq x y z
N MET A 1 15.40 -3.83 -21.69
CA MET A 1 14.24 -2.94 -21.51
C MET A 1 13.16 -3.74 -20.79
N ARG A 2 12.77 -3.38 -19.55
CA ARG A 2 11.55 -3.95 -18.95
C ARG A 2 10.39 -3.45 -19.81
N GLY A 3 9.74 -4.36 -20.54
CA GLY A 3 8.58 -4.01 -21.36
C GLY A 3 7.54 -3.29 -20.52
N TYR A 4 6.87 -2.30 -21.09
CA TYR A 4 5.78 -1.60 -20.42
C TYR A 4 4.72 -2.62 -20.00
N GLN A 5 4.77 -3.03 -18.73
CA GLN A 5 3.80 -3.95 -18.17
C GLN A 5 2.47 -3.21 -18.15
N LYS A 6 1.49 -3.70 -18.93
CA LYS A 6 0.12 -3.20 -18.89
C LYS A 6 -0.44 -3.57 -17.52
N VAL A 7 -0.34 -2.64 -16.58
CA VAL A 7 -0.97 -2.77 -15.27
C VAL A 7 -2.47 -2.55 -15.47
N PRO A 8 -3.33 -3.54 -15.17
CA PRO A 8 -4.77 -3.37 -15.28
C PRO A 8 -5.26 -2.54 -14.10
N TYR A 9 -5.09 -1.22 -14.19
CA TYR A 9 -5.64 -0.31 -13.20
C TYR A 9 -7.17 -0.43 -13.19
N PRO A 10 -7.83 -0.56 -12.02
CA PRO A 10 -9.28 -0.62 -11.93
C PRO A 10 -9.86 0.80 -12.06
N LEU A 11 -9.65 1.42 -13.22
CA LEU A 11 -9.99 2.83 -13.48
C LEU A 11 -11.48 3.10 -13.17
N GLY A 12 -11.73 4.22 -12.50
CA GLY A 12 -13.10 4.64 -12.13
C GLY A 12 -13.73 3.86 -10.97
N THR A 13 -12.96 3.02 -10.27
CA THR A 13 -13.43 2.34 -9.06
C THR A 13 -13.10 3.12 -7.79
N PRO A 14 -13.82 2.89 -6.68
CA PRO A 14 -13.48 3.47 -5.37
C PRO A 14 -12.07 3.11 -4.89
N GLU A 15 -11.57 1.93 -5.26
CA GLU A 15 -10.18 1.52 -4.98
C GLU A 15 -9.19 2.40 -5.74
N TRP A 16 -9.43 2.67 -7.02
CA TRP A 16 -8.57 3.50 -7.84
C TRP A 16 -8.50 4.94 -7.32
N GLU A 17 -9.62 5.53 -6.94
CA GLU A 17 -9.65 6.86 -6.32
C GLU A 17 -8.88 6.90 -4.99
N SER A 18 -8.98 5.83 -4.20
CA SER A 18 -8.24 5.69 -2.94
C SER A 18 -6.73 5.56 -3.19
N PHE A 19 -6.34 4.81 -4.22
CA PHE A 19 -4.96 4.72 -4.68
C PHE A 19 -4.43 6.07 -5.17
N LEU A 20 -5.22 6.85 -5.91
CA LEU A 20 -4.79 8.18 -6.36
C LEU A 20 -4.45 9.09 -5.18
N LYS A 21 -5.22 9.07 -4.09
CA LYS A 21 -4.90 9.80 -2.86
C LYS A 21 -3.59 9.31 -2.21
N PHE A 22 -3.35 8.01 -2.22
CA PHE A 22 -2.09 7.42 -1.77
C PHE A 22 -0.91 7.89 -2.61
N ALA A 23 -1.06 7.84 -3.94
CA ALA A 23 -0.03 8.26 -4.88
C ALA A 23 0.28 9.75 -4.78
N GLU A 24 -0.76 10.59 -4.69
CA GLU A 24 -0.64 12.04 -4.50
C GLU A 24 0.18 12.39 -3.26
N LYS A 25 -0.11 11.73 -2.12
CA LYS A 25 0.66 11.94 -0.88
C LYS A 25 2.16 11.64 -1.07
N HIS A 26 2.48 10.51 -1.72
CA HIS A 26 3.88 10.11 -1.94
C HIS A 26 4.59 11.02 -2.94
N TYR A 27 3.91 11.46 -4.00
CA TYR A 27 4.47 12.43 -4.93
C TYR A 27 4.71 13.79 -4.30
N ASN A 28 3.77 14.29 -3.51
CA ASN A 28 3.94 15.54 -2.78
C ASN A 28 5.13 15.49 -1.82
N GLU A 29 5.33 14.36 -1.15
CA GLU A 29 6.50 14.16 -0.29
C GLU A 29 7.82 14.13 -1.09
N ALA A 30 7.85 13.41 -2.22
CA ALA A 30 9.02 13.37 -3.09
C ALA A 30 9.39 14.78 -3.64
N VAL A 31 8.39 15.55 -4.08
CA VAL A 31 8.57 16.93 -4.52
C VAL A 31 9.08 17.81 -3.38
N ARG A 32 8.49 17.70 -2.18
CA ARG A 32 8.95 18.45 -1.00
C ARG A 32 10.41 18.14 -0.66
N ILE A 33 10.81 16.88 -0.70
CA ILE A 33 12.21 16.47 -0.47
C ILE A 33 13.12 17.09 -1.54
N ALA A 34 12.75 17.01 -2.82
CA ALA A 34 13.52 17.60 -3.91
C ALA A 34 13.69 19.12 -3.75
N VAL A 35 12.63 19.82 -3.35
CA VAL A 35 12.66 21.26 -3.07
C VAL A 35 13.59 21.56 -1.89
N ASN A 36 13.47 20.82 -0.78
CA ASN A 36 14.32 21.02 0.40
C ASN A 36 15.80 20.81 0.08
N VAL A 37 16.14 19.76 -0.68
CA VAL A 37 17.51 19.50 -1.12
C VAL A 37 18.03 20.63 -2.02
N THR A 38 17.18 21.15 -2.91
CA THR A 38 17.55 22.28 -3.78
C THR A 38 17.82 23.55 -2.97
N LEU A 39 16.97 23.87 -2.01
CA LEU A 39 17.15 25.03 -1.12
C LEU A 39 18.41 24.89 -0.25
N ALA A 40 18.68 23.68 0.25
CA ALA A 40 19.86 23.41 1.07
C ALA A 40 21.17 23.55 0.27
N ASN A 41 21.19 23.14 -1.00
CA ASN A 41 22.39 23.16 -1.83
C ASN A 41 22.62 24.49 -2.56
N CYS A 42 21.56 25.23 -2.90
CA CYS A 42 21.65 26.47 -3.70
C CYS A 42 21.46 27.76 -2.89
N GLY A 43 21.12 27.65 -1.59
CA GLY A 43 20.77 28.78 -0.73
C GLY A 43 19.37 29.35 -1.03
N ALA A 44 18.76 29.99 -0.03
CA ALA A 44 17.35 30.43 -0.02
C ALA A 44 16.99 31.56 -1.04
N GLY A 45 17.86 31.89 -1.99
CA GLY A 45 17.64 32.93 -3.01
C GLY A 45 17.72 32.44 -4.47
N SER A 46 18.07 31.19 -4.72
CA SER A 46 18.28 30.66 -6.09
C SER A 46 17.06 29.87 -6.60
N THR A 47 15.84 30.28 -6.26
CA THR A 47 14.60 29.63 -6.71
C THR A 47 14.26 29.89 -8.19
N THR A 48 15.06 30.69 -8.91
CA THR A 48 14.76 31.13 -10.29
C THR A 48 15.91 30.89 -11.27
N THR A 49 16.49 29.69 -11.29
CA THR A 49 17.28 29.27 -12.45
C THR A 49 16.86 27.87 -12.88
N GLN A 50 16.90 27.63 -14.18
CA GLN A 50 16.48 26.42 -14.90
C GLN A 50 16.80 25.09 -14.20
N LEU A 51 17.79 25.05 -13.30
CA LEU A 51 18.13 23.90 -12.47
C LEU A 51 16.94 23.35 -11.67
N GLY A 52 16.11 24.19 -11.05
CA GLY A 52 14.93 23.74 -10.30
C GLY A 52 13.87 23.11 -11.20
N GLN A 53 13.70 23.65 -12.42
CA GLN A 53 12.80 23.07 -13.42
C GLN A 53 13.37 21.81 -14.06
N VAL A 54 14.70 21.71 -14.26
CA VAL A 54 15.37 20.49 -14.77
C VAL A 54 15.31 19.37 -13.74
N VAL A 55 15.56 19.66 -12.46
CA VAL A 55 15.43 18.67 -11.37
C VAL A 55 13.99 18.23 -11.23
N LEU A 56 13.02 19.16 -11.19
CA LEU A 56 11.60 18.81 -11.15
C LEU A 56 11.18 18.02 -12.40
N ARG A 57 11.67 18.37 -13.59
CA ARG A 57 11.35 17.66 -14.84
C ARG A 57 12.01 16.30 -14.95
N GLU A 58 13.26 16.14 -14.50
CA GLU A 58 13.93 14.84 -14.36
C GLU A 58 13.23 13.98 -13.33
N LEU A 59 12.83 14.56 -12.20
CA LEU A 59 12.02 13.90 -11.18
C LEU A 59 10.70 13.46 -11.81
N LEU A 60 9.99 14.36 -12.52
CA LEU A 60 8.71 14.10 -13.17
C LEU A 60 8.80 13.02 -14.27
N ASN A 61 9.84 13.07 -15.11
CA ASN A 61 10.11 12.09 -16.17
C ASN A 61 10.49 10.72 -15.60
N LYS A 62 11.32 10.69 -14.55
CA LYS A 62 11.59 9.46 -13.80
C LYS A 62 10.35 9.03 -13.01
N THR A 63 9.45 9.97 -12.69
CA THR A 63 8.19 9.72 -12.01
C THR A 63 7.00 9.32 -12.91
N CYS A 64 7.21 9.03 -14.19
CA CYS A 64 6.21 8.27 -14.96
C CYS A 64 6.30 6.75 -14.70
N SER A 65 7.44 6.25 -14.21
CA SER A 65 7.64 4.88 -13.71
C SER A 65 7.05 4.55 -12.31
N PRO A 66 6.89 5.48 -11.35
CA PRO A 66 6.44 5.22 -10.01
C PRO A 66 4.94 5.09 -9.86
N LEU A 67 4.11 5.43 -10.84
CA LEU A 67 2.68 5.10 -10.76
C LEU A 67 2.49 3.58 -10.75
N VAL A 68 3.25 2.88 -11.60
CA VAL A 68 3.34 1.41 -11.60
C VAL A 68 3.92 0.91 -10.28
N TYR A 69 5.05 1.46 -9.84
CA TYR A 69 5.68 1.05 -8.56
C TYR A 69 4.75 1.29 -7.36
N LEU A 70 4.12 2.46 -7.26
CA LEU A 70 3.21 2.81 -6.19
C LEU A 70 1.96 1.94 -6.24
N TRP A 71 1.52 1.54 -7.44
CA TRP A 71 0.45 0.56 -7.58
C TRP A 71 0.87 -0.81 -7.05
N GLU A 72 2.07 -1.29 -7.38
CA GLU A 72 2.62 -2.52 -6.79
C GLU A 72 2.71 -2.42 -5.26
N GLN A 73 3.21 -1.29 -4.73
CA GLN A 73 3.26 -1.06 -3.28
C GLN A 73 1.87 -1.03 -2.66
N TRP A 74 0.91 -0.38 -3.31
CA TRP A 74 -0.48 -0.34 -2.88
C TRP A 74 -1.09 -1.75 -2.78
N GLN A 75 -0.82 -2.61 -3.76
CA GLN A 75 -1.29 -3.99 -3.76
C GLN A 75 -0.68 -4.84 -2.63
N LEU A 76 0.53 -4.49 -2.16
CA LEU A 76 1.16 -5.15 -1.00
C LEU A 76 0.63 -4.66 0.35
N LEU A 77 -0.06 -3.51 0.42
CA LEU A 77 -0.62 -3.01 1.67
C LEU A 77 -1.75 -3.91 2.18
N THR A 78 -1.75 -4.14 3.49
CA THR A 78 -2.87 -4.79 4.17
C THR A 78 -4.13 -3.90 4.09
N PRO A 79 -5.34 -4.48 4.14
CA PRO A 79 -6.57 -3.70 4.13
C PRO A 79 -6.61 -2.58 5.17
N SER A 80 -6.10 -2.83 6.37
CA SER A 80 -6.00 -1.83 7.45
C SER A 80 -5.09 -0.66 7.09
N ALA A 81 -3.97 -0.91 6.42
CA ALA A 81 -3.03 0.14 6.00
C ALA A 81 -3.58 1.01 4.85
N ARG A 82 -4.60 0.54 4.13
CA ARG A 82 -5.28 1.29 3.06
C ARG A 82 -6.36 2.24 3.59
N LEU A 83 -6.90 2.01 4.79
CA LEU A 83 -7.98 2.80 5.41
C LEU A 83 -7.75 4.32 5.49
N PRO A 84 -6.52 4.84 5.72
CA PRO A 84 -6.27 6.28 5.75
C PRO A 84 -6.48 6.97 4.40
N TYR A 85 -6.39 6.20 3.30
CA TYR A 85 -6.49 6.69 1.93
C TYR A 85 -7.84 6.39 1.30
N ALA A 86 -8.66 5.56 1.97
CA ALA A 86 -9.90 5.04 1.43
C ALA A 86 -10.95 6.14 1.21
N THR A 87 -11.62 6.09 0.06
CA THR A 87 -12.93 6.73 -0.13
C THR A 87 -13.97 6.07 0.78
N LYS A 88 -15.13 6.72 0.96
CA LYS A 88 -16.19 6.21 1.83
C LYS A 88 -16.62 4.79 1.43
N GLU A 89 -16.88 4.60 0.14
CA GLU A 89 -17.29 3.31 -0.44
C GLU A 89 -16.20 2.25 -0.33
N TYR A 90 -14.94 2.62 -0.59
CA TYR A 90 -13.83 1.67 -0.46
C TYR A 90 -13.54 1.30 1.00
N ARG A 91 -13.78 2.21 1.94
CA ARG A 91 -13.63 1.93 3.38
C ARG A 91 -14.59 0.82 3.83
N GLU A 92 -15.84 0.85 3.39
CA GLU A 92 -16.82 -0.21 3.72
C GLU A 92 -16.36 -1.59 3.21
N ILE A 93 -15.78 -1.64 2.00
CA ILE A 93 -15.20 -2.86 1.43
C ILE A 93 -14.02 -3.35 2.28
N LEU A 94 -13.11 -2.45 2.66
CA LEU A 94 -11.94 -2.79 3.46
C LEU A 94 -12.32 -3.28 4.87
N GLU A 95 -13.29 -2.63 5.52
CA GLU A 95 -13.77 -3.02 6.85
C GLU A 95 -14.40 -4.42 6.83
N LYS A 96 -15.19 -4.73 5.79
CA LYS A 96 -15.73 -6.06 5.58
C LYS A 96 -14.63 -7.11 5.42
N GLN A 97 -13.63 -6.83 4.57
CA GLN A 97 -12.49 -7.74 4.38
C GLN A 97 -11.69 -7.98 5.67
N ILE A 98 -11.51 -6.93 6.48
CA ILE A 98 -10.83 -7.02 7.78
C ILE A 98 -11.60 -7.93 8.73
N GLU A 99 -12.92 -7.80 8.79
CA GLU A 99 -13.74 -8.63 9.67
C GLU A 99 -13.80 -10.09 9.21
N GLU A 100 -13.98 -10.33 7.91
CA GLU A 100 -13.92 -11.68 7.33
C GLU A 100 -12.58 -12.38 7.64
N ALA A 101 -11.46 -11.66 7.47
CA ALA A 101 -10.14 -12.18 7.79
C ALA A 101 -10.00 -12.56 9.28
N LYS A 102 -10.58 -11.77 10.21
CA LYS A 102 -10.59 -12.10 11.65
C LYS A 102 -11.40 -13.36 11.95
N GLN A 103 -12.54 -13.54 11.29
CA GLN A 103 -13.38 -14.73 11.49
C GLN A 103 -12.68 -16.00 10.99
N ILE A 104 -12.04 -15.93 9.82
CA ILE A 104 -11.21 -17.03 9.28
C ILE A 104 -10.07 -17.34 10.25
N ALA A 105 -9.35 -16.33 10.75
CA ALA A 105 -8.27 -16.54 11.71
C ALA A 105 -8.75 -17.24 13.00
N LYS A 106 -9.93 -16.88 13.52
CA LYS A 106 -10.55 -17.55 14.68
C LYS A 106 -10.92 -19.00 14.39
N GLN A 107 -11.47 -19.29 13.21
CA GLN A 107 -11.80 -20.66 12.82
C GLN A 107 -10.56 -21.53 12.66
N VAL A 108 -9.52 -21.01 12.01
CA VAL A 108 -8.25 -21.74 11.79
C VAL A 108 -7.55 -21.99 13.12
N THR A 109 -7.49 -21.01 14.01
CA THR A 109 -6.90 -21.19 15.35
C THR A 109 -7.69 -22.19 16.22
N SER A 110 -9.02 -22.18 16.12
CA SER A 110 -9.88 -23.19 16.78
C SER A 110 -9.65 -24.60 16.25
N GLN A 111 -9.53 -24.77 14.93
CA GLN A 111 -9.23 -26.07 14.31
C GLN A 111 -7.83 -26.58 14.65
N ILE A 112 -6.81 -25.72 14.63
CA ILE A 112 -5.44 -26.11 15.02
C ILE A 112 -5.37 -26.52 16.50
N GLY A 113 -6.04 -25.77 17.39
CA GLY A 113 -6.14 -26.14 18.81
C GLY A 113 -6.84 -27.48 19.05
N THR A 114 -7.78 -27.85 18.18
CA THR A 114 -8.48 -29.14 18.24
C THR A 114 -7.63 -30.30 17.71
N VAL A 115 -6.78 -30.05 16.70
CA VAL A 115 -5.85 -31.06 16.13
C VAL A 115 -4.63 -31.30 17.02
N MET A 116 -4.21 -30.30 17.81
CA MET A 116 -3.10 -30.42 18.76
C MET A 116 -3.51 -30.95 20.14
N ALA A 117 -4.81 -31.20 20.38
CA ALA A 117 -5.26 -31.84 21.60
C ALA A 117 -4.69 -33.27 21.65
N PRO A 118 -3.98 -33.68 22.73
CA PRO A 118 -3.46 -35.03 22.86
C PRO A 118 -4.60 -36.03 22.68
N PRO A 119 -4.41 -37.13 21.94
CA PRO A 119 -5.42 -38.17 21.84
C PRO A 119 -5.78 -38.62 23.26
N GLN A 120 -7.05 -38.48 23.64
CA GLN A 120 -7.52 -39.06 24.89
C GLN A 120 -7.28 -40.56 24.81
N GLU A 121 -6.35 -41.07 25.62
CA GLU A 121 -6.13 -42.49 25.83
C GLU A 121 -7.47 -43.13 26.23
N LYS A 122 -8.10 -43.83 25.29
CA LYS A 122 -9.22 -44.70 25.59
C LYS A 122 -8.65 -45.95 26.28
N LYS A 123 -8.89 -45.98 27.60
CA LYS A 123 -9.17 -47.11 28.51
C LYS A 123 -8.61 -48.49 28.15
N GLU A 124 -8.09 -49.18 29.16
CA GLU A 124 -8.54 -50.55 29.43
C GLU A 124 -8.57 -50.79 30.95
N GLY A 125 -9.74 -51.13 31.46
CA GLY A 125 -9.91 -51.61 32.82
C GLY A 125 -9.47 -53.06 32.88
N SER A 126 -8.65 -53.40 33.88
CA SER A 126 -8.38 -54.79 34.23
C SER A 126 -9.39 -55.24 35.28
N GLU A 127 -10.15 -56.27 34.93
CA GLU A 127 -10.83 -57.19 35.86
C GLU A 127 -9.85 -57.90 36.78
#